data_AF-A0A7C2WPJ0-F1
#
_entry.id   AF-A0A7C2WPJ0-F1
#
_cell.length_a   1.000
_cell.length_b   1.000
_cell.length_c   1.000
_cell.angle_alpha   90.00
_cell.angle_beta   90.00
_cell.angle_gamma   90.00
#
_symmetry.space_group_name_H-M   'P 1'
#
loop_
_entity.id
_entity.type
_entity.pdbx_description
1 polymer ?
#
loop_
_entity_poly.entity_id
_entity_poly.type
_entity_poly.pdbx_seq_one_letter_code
_entity_poly.pdbx_strand_id
1 'polypeptide(L)'
;MRSTGFRELRQLAFSHGIQIAYRDIRGQRQVARPEALLAILRALGTPIERPDEAPELLRARDVEQWSRRCEPAVVAWDDDPADLPLRLPSELDAGRLAAVIALEDGSSRELRVDLGQLPVTGSASVDGRRYVLRSLPLP
;
A
#
# COMPACT_ATOMS: atom_id res chain seq x y z
N MET A 1 -15.13 15.63 25.99
CA MET A 1 -15.40 15.17 24.61
C MET A 1 -14.35 14.12 24.23
N ARG A 2 -14.74 12.85 24.08
CA ARG A 2 -13.86 11.87 23.43
C ARG A 2 -13.72 12.33 21.98
N SER A 3 -12.54 12.77 21.57
CA SER A 3 -12.32 13.31 20.23
C SER A 3 -12.37 12.17 19.22
N THR A 4 -13.52 12.03 18.57
CA THR A 4 -13.76 11.05 17.52
C THR A 4 -12.73 11.25 16.39
N GLY A 5 -12.05 10.18 15.97
CA GLY A 5 -11.23 10.18 14.75
C GLY A 5 -9.73 10.50 14.86
N PHE A 6 -9.18 10.96 16.00
CA PHE A 6 -7.73 11.28 16.05
C PHE A 6 -6.80 10.07 15.93
N ARG A 7 -7.24 8.90 16.38
CA ARG A 7 -6.44 7.67 16.21
C ARG A 7 -6.40 7.31 14.72
N GLU A 8 -7.55 7.37 14.08
CA GLU A 8 -7.76 7.07 12.67
C GLU A 8 -7.06 8.10 11.78
N LEU A 9 -7.04 9.38 12.17
CA LEU A 9 -6.29 10.44 11.50
C LEU A 9 -4.78 10.13 11.49
N ARG A 10 -4.23 9.64 12.61
CA ARG A 10 -2.83 9.21 12.66
C ARG A 10 -2.57 7.95 11.82
N GLN A 11 -3.51 7.02 11.79
CA GLN A 11 -3.41 5.81 10.95
C GLN A 11 -3.48 6.15 9.46
N LEU A 12 -4.38 7.05 9.07
CA LEU A 12 -4.47 7.59 7.72
C LEU A 12 -3.19 8.33 7.34
N ALA A 13 -2.65 9.16 8.22
CA ALA A 13 -1.37 9.82 7.98
C ALA A 13 -0.24 8.78 7.77
N PHE A 14 -0.19 7.75 8.60
CA PHE A 14 0.79 6.67 8.48
C PHE A 14 0.65 5.89 7.16
N SER A 15 -0.56 5.62 6.67
CA SER A 15 -0.78 4.92 5.40
C SER A 15 -0.39 5.75 4.17
N HIS A 16 -0.21 7.06 4.33
CA HIS A 16 0.39 7.97 3.36
C HIS A 16 1.91 8.15 3.54
N GLY A 17 2.54 7.41 4.46
CA GLY A 17 3.97 7.52 4.74
C GLY A 17 4.35 8.75 5.57
N ILE A 18 3.38 9.44 6.20
CA ILE A 18 3.64 10.62 7.02
C ILE A 18 4.18 10.20 8.38
N GLN A 19 5.35 10.73 8.74
CA GLN A 19 5.92 10.57 10.07
C GLN A 19 5.15 11.41 11.11
N ILE A 20 4.47 10.76 12.05
CA ILE A 20 3.61 11.41 13.06
C ILE A 20 4.38 11.95 14.28
N ALA A 21 5.64 11.54 14.47
CA ALA A 21 6.50 12.02 15.53
C ALA A 21 7.98 11.86 15.17
N TYR A 22 8.81 12.80 15.58
CA TYR A 22 10.26 12.79 15.33
C TYR A 22 11.01 13.38 16.53
N ARG A 23 12.34 13.26 16.54
CA ARG A 23 13.20 14.02 17.46
C ARG A 23 13.81 15.18 16.72
N ASP A 24 13.68 16.38 17.27
CA ASP A 24 14.28 17.57 16.68
C ASP A 24 15.80 17.63 16.92
N ILE A 25 16.44 18.67 16.38
CA ILE A 25 17.89 18.90 16.50
C ILE A 25 18.37 19.11 17.95
N ARG A 26 17.46 19.35 18.90
CA ARG A 26 17.75 19.47 20.34
C ARG A 26 17.45 18.16 21.09
N GLY A 27 17.18 17.08 20.37
CA GLY A 27 16.84 15.76 20.90
C GLY A 27 15.42 15.65 21.47
N GLN A 28 14.61 16.70 21.38
CA GLN A 28 13.26 16.72 21.96
C GLN A 28 12.28 16.01 21.05
N ARG A 29 11.38 15.21 21.63
CA ARG A 29 10.37 14.48 20.86
C ARG A 29 9.23 15.42 20.49
N GLN A 30 9.05 15.61 19.19
CA GLN A 30 7.96 16.36 18.60
C GLN A 30 6.88 15.41 18.09
N VAL A 31 5.61 15.71 18.39
CA VAL A 31 4.45 14.96 17.92
C VAL A 31 3.60 15.89 17.07
N ALA A 32 3.18 15.42 15.90
CA ALA A 32 2.35 16.19 14.99
C ALA A 32 1.00 16.52 15.65
N ARG A 33 0.61 17.79 15.60
CA ARG A 33 -0.73 18.24 15.99
C ARG A 33 -1.74 17.84 14.89
N PRO A 34 -3.01 17.62 15.22
CA PRO A 34 -4.01 17.23 14.22
C PRO A 34 -4.12 18.17 13.03
N GLU A 35 -3.98 19.47 13.24
CA GLU A 35 -4.09 20.49 12.20
C GLU A 35 -2.96 20.35 11.16
N ALA A 36 -1.75 19.97 11.61
CA ALA A 36 -0.63 19.69 10.73
C ALA A 36 -0.86 18.41 9.90
N LEU A 37 -1.42 17.37 10.51
CA LEU A 37 -1.76 16.13 9.81
C LEU A 37 -2.82 16.36 8.72
N LEU A 38 -3.88 17.11 9.04
CA LEU A 38 -4.91 17.49 8.06
C LEU A 38 -4.30 18.28 6.89
N ALA A 39 -3.44 19.27 7.18
CA ALA A 39 -2.80 20.08 6.15
C ALA A 39 -1.92 19.24 5.21
N ILE A 40 -1.10 18.34 5.74
CA ILE A 40 -0.23 17.47 4.92
C ILE A 40 -1.07 16.47 4.11
N LEU A 41 -2.09 15.85 4.71
CA LEU A 41 -2.99 14.94 4.01
C LEU A 41 -3.68 15.62 2.82
N ARG A 42 -4.19 16.84 3.00
CA ARG A 42 -4.74 17.63 1.88
C ARG A 42 -3.69 17.95 0.81
N ALA A 43 -2.48 18.30 1.21
CA ALA A 43 -1.39 18.55 0.27
C ALA A 43 -1.00 17.31 -0.55
N LEU A 44 -1.20 16.10 0.01
CA LEU A 44 -1.02 14.82 -0.68
C LEU A 44 -2.27 14.37 -1.47
N GLY A 45 -3.30 15.21 -1.56
CA GLY A 45 -4.51 14.95 -2.34
C GLY A 45 -5.63 14.22 -1.61
N THR A 46 -5.52 13.98 -0.30
CA THR A 46 -6.61 13.39 0.49
C THR A 46 -7.66 14.46 0.80
N PRO A 47 -8.95 14.27 0.44
CA PRO A 47 -10.00 15.27 0.63
C PRO A 47 -10.54 15.26 2.07
N ILE A 48 -9.67 15.51 3.05
CA ILE A 48 -10.00 15.53 4.48
C ILE A 48 -10.04 16.97 5.01
N GLU A 49 -11.13 17.35 5.68
CA GLU A 49 -11.26 18.66 6.31
C GLU A 49 -11.26 18.57 7.83
N ARG A 50 -11.77 17.46 8.39
CA ARG A 50 -11.97 17.30 9.83
C ARG A 50 -11.53 15.91 10.32
N PRO A 51 -11.07 15.77 11.58
CA PRO A 51 -10.59 14.49 12.11
C PRO A 51 -11.65 13.38 12.13
N ASP A 52 -12.93 13.70 12.24
CA ASP A 52 -14.04 12.75 12.27
C ASP A 52 -14.29 12.05 10.93
N GLU A 53 -13.73 12.56 9.84
CA GLU A 53 -13.79 11.97 8.49
C GLU A 53 -12.70 10.89 8.28
N ALA A 54 -11.67 10.89 9.13
CA ALA A 54 -10.54 9.97 9.00
C ALA A 54 -10.91 8.47 9.02
N PRO A 55 -11.89 7.98 9.80
CA PRO A 55 -12.26 6.56 9.78
C PRO A 55 -12.79 6.09 8.42
N GLU A 56 -13.55 6.92 7.72
CA GLU A 56 -14.11 6.59 6.41
C GLU A 56 -13.01 6.63 5.33
N LEU A 57 -12.21 7.70 5.33
CA LEU A 57 -11.10 7.87 4.39
C LEU A 57 -10.02 6.80 4.57
N LEU A 58 -9.74 6.37 5.81
CA LEU A 58 -8.84 5.26 6.09
C LEU A 58 -9.37 3.95 5.49
N ARG A 59 -10.65 3.64 5.70
CA ARG A 59 -11.28 2.45 5.10
C ARG A 59 -11.20 2.49 3.57
N ALA A 60 -11.53 3.64 2.96
CA ALA A 60 -11.46 3.81 1.51
C ALA A 60 -10.04 3.60 0.97
N ARG A 61 -9.03 4.14 1.68
CA ARG A 61 -7.61 3.98 1.34
C ARG A 61 -7.15 2.53 1.45
N ASP A 62 -7.57 1.81 2.48
CA ASP A 62 -7.26 0.38 2.64
C ASP A 62 -7.86 -0.43 1.48
N VAL A 63 -9.13 -0.21 1.14
CA VAL A 63 -9.78 -0.87 -0.01
C VAL A 63 -9.04 -0.56 -1.30
N GLU A 64 -8.70 0.71 -1.53
CA GLU A 64 -7.96 1.14 -2.72
C GLU A 64 -6.61 0.43 -2.82
N GLN A 65 -5.80 0.45 -1.77
CA GLN A 65 -4.48 -0.18 -1.75
C GLN A 65 -4.54 -1.70 -2.00
N TRP A 66 -5.50 -2.38 -1.39
CA TRP A 66 -5.65 -3.83 -1.53
C TRP A 66 -6.30 -4.26 -2.84
N SER A 67 -7.10 -3.39 -3.46
CA SER A 67 -7.67 -3.63 -4.80
C SER A 67 -6.63 -3.53 -5.92
N ARG A 68 -5.54 -2.77 -5.73
CA ARG A 68 -4.41 -2.73 -6.66
C ARG A 68 -3.65 -4.05 -6.62
N ARG A 69 -3.51 -4.68 -7.80
CA ARG A 69 -2.88 -6.01 -7.93
C ARG A 69 -1.38 -6.02 -7.67
N CYS A 70 -0.68 -4.96 -8.01
CA CYS A 70 0.73 -4.76 -7.69
C CYS A 70 0.98 -3.26 -7.43
N GLU A 71 2.15 -2.93 -6.89
CA GLU A 71 2.58 -1.53 -6.79
C GLU A 71 2.85 -0.94 -8.18
N PRO A 72 2.71 0.39 -8.36
CA PRO A 72 2.94 1.03 -9.65
C PRO A 72 4.37 0.90 -10.18
N ALA A 73 5.34 0.68 -9.28
CA ALA A 73 6.73 0.47 -9.61
C ALA A 73 7.36 -0.51 -8.63
N VAL A 74 8.25 -1.36 -9.15
CA VAL A 74 9.17 -2.20 -8.37
C VAL A 74 10.57 -1.83 -8.81
N VAL A 75 11.46 -1.65 -7.84
CA VAL A 75 12.88 -1.39 -8.08
C VAL A 75 13.65 -2.61 -7.63
N ALA A 76 14.49 -3.13 -8.51
CA ALA A 76 15.40 -4.23 -8.23
C ALA A 76 16.83 -3.80 -8.57
N TRP A 77 17.79 -4.42 -7.90
CA TRP A 77 19.22 -4.22 -8.14
C TRP A 77 19.77 -5.44 -8.88
N ASP A 78 20.76 -5.26 -9.74
CA ASP A 78 21.24 -6.31 -10.66
C ASP A 78 21.69 -7.61 -9.97
N ASP A 79 22.18 -7.52 -8.73
CA ASP A 79 22.67 -8.68 -7.96
C ASP A 79 21.58 -9.41 -7.15
N ASP A 80 20.35 -8.89 -7.11
CA ASP A 80 19.24 -9.45 -6.32
C ASP A 80 18.09 -9.92 -7.21
N PRO A 81 17.44 -11.07 -6.89
CA PRO A 81 16.21 -11.48 -7.55
C PRO A 81 15.14 -10.39 -7.46
N ALA A 82 14.59 -10.01 -8.61
CA ALA A 82 13.49 -9.07 -8.68
C ALA A 82 12.16 -9.81 -8.44
N ASP A 83 11.42 -9.40 -7.41
CA ASP A 83 10.11 -9.97 -7.08
C ASP A 83 9.01 -8.90 -7.22
N LEU A 84 7.92 -9.24 -7.90
CA LEU A 84 6.71 -8.42 -7.98
C LEU A 84 5.66 -8.90 -6.96
N PRO A 85 5.36 -8.12 -5.91
CA PRO A 85 4.28 -8.46 -4.99
C PRO A 85 2.91 -8.36 -5.68
N LEU A 86 2.14 -9.44 -5.63
CA LEU A 86 0.79 -9.54 -6.16
C LEU A 86 -0.23 -9.62 -5.02
N ARG A 87 -1.14 -8.65 -4.94
CA ARG A 87 -2.33 -8.70 -4.10
C ARG A 87 -3.48 -9.30 -4.91
N LEU A 88 -3.97 -10.45 -4.46
CA LEU A 88 -5.02 -11.18 -5.13
C LEU A 88 -6.19 -11.34 -4.16
N PRO A 89 -7.42 -11.00 -4.55
CA PRO A 89 -8.59 -11.53 -3.88
C PRO A 89 -8.52 -13.05 -3.86
N SER A 90 -8.92 -13.66 -2.74
CA SER A 90 -8.82 -15.11 -2.55
C SER A 90 -9.57 -15.91 -3.61
N GLU A 91 -10.58 -15.33 -4.25
CA GLU A 91 -11.33 -15.97 -5.32
C GLU A 91 -10.49 -16.23 -6.59
N LEU A 92 -9.37 -15.51 -6.76
CA LEU A 92 -8.48 -15.61 -7.92
C LEU A 92 -7.18 -16.37 -7.60
N ASP A 93 -7.06 -16.88 -6.38
CA ASP A 93 -5.80 -17.42 -5.85
C ASP A 93 -5.30 -18.68 -6.57
N ALA A 94 -6.23 -19.48 -7.11
CA ALA A 94 -5.93 -20.66 -7.93
C ALA A 94 -5.98 -20.38 -9.44
N GLY A 95 -5.92 -19.11 -9.84
CA GLY A 95 -5.99 -18.68 -11.23
C GLY A 95 -4.65 -18.79 -11.97
N ARG A 96 -4.65 -18.34 -13.23
CA ARG A 96 -3.42 -18.17 -14.03
C ARG A 96 -3.19 -16.70 -14.32
N LEU A 97 -1.93 -16.29 -14.24
CA LEU A 97 -1.46 -14.98 -14.67
C LEU A 97 -0.77 -15.09 -16.02
N ALA A 98 -1.11 -14.20 -16.93
CA ALA A 98 -0.34 -13.92 -18.13
C ALA A 98 0.11 -12.45 -18.10
N ALA A 99 1.39 -12.20 -18.32
CA ALA A 99 1.97 -10.86 -18.33
C ALA A 99 3.02 -10.74 -19.44
N VAL A 100 3.27 -9.50 -19.86
CA VAL A 100 4.34 -9.15 -20.80
C VAL A 100 5.17 -8.04 -20.16
N ILE A 101 6.47 -8.23 -20.12
CA ILE A 101 7.44 -7.22 -19.71
C ILE A 101 8.05 -6.66 -20.98
N ALA A 102 7.74 -5.42 -21.31
CA ALA A 102 8.43 -4.69 -22.38
C ALA A 102 9.73 -4.11 -21.83
N LEU A 103 10.85 -4.35 -22.51
CA LEU A 103 12.16 -3.83 -22.16
C LEU A 103 12.46 -2.56 -22.95
N GLU A 104 13.38 -1.75 -22.42
CA GLU A 104 13.76 -0.47 -23.02
C GLU A 104 14.42 -0.61 -24.39
N ASP A 105 15.07 -1.75 -24.66
CA ASP A 105 15.65 -2.09 -25.95
C ASP A 105 14.60 -2.46 -27.03
N GLY A 106 13.31 -2.43 -26.67
CA GLY A 106 12.19 -2.77 -27.52
C GLY A 106 11.86 -4.26 -27.57
N SER A 107 12.63 -5.11 -26.89
CA SER A 107 12.30 -6.53 -26.73
C SER A 107 11.23 -6.74 -25.66
N SER A 108 10.70 -7.97 -25.58
CA SER A 108 9.69 -8.32 -24.58
C SER A 108 9.88 -9.72 -24.01
N ARG A 109 9.52 -9.88 -22.74
CA ARG A 109 9.49 -11.18 -22.05
C ARG A 109 8.05 -11.54 -21.70
N GLU A 110 7.60 -12.72 -22.11
CA GLU A 110 6.29 -13.23 -21.70
C GLU A 110 6.41 -14.05 -20.41
N LEU A 111 5.44 -13.88 -19.51
CA LEU A 111 5.30 -14.65 -18.29
C LEU A 111 3.93 -15.32 -18.27
N ARG A 112 3.92 -16.63 -18.03
CA ARG A 112 2.71 -17.41 -17.74
C ARG A 112 2.93 -18.22 -16.48
N VAL A 113 2.14 -17.95 -15.44
CA VAL A 113 2.33 -18.54 -14.12
C VAL A 113 1.00 -19.01 -13.55
N ASP A 114 1.01 -20.17 -12.91
CA ASP A 114 -0.09 -20.61 -12.05
C ASP A 114 0.04 -19.88 -10.71
N LEU A 115 -0.96 -19.05 -10.37
CA LEU A 115 -0.94 -18.25 -9.16
C LEU A 115 -0.84 -19.13 -7.91
N GLY A 116 -1.39 -20.34 -7.94
CA GLY A 116 -1.34 -21.28 -6.82
C GLY A 116 0.08 -21.74 -6.48
N GLN A 117 1.01 -21.68 -7.43
CA GLN A 117 2.41 -22.10 -7.28
C GLN A 117 3.33 -20.99 -6.74
N LEU A 118 2.88 -19.73 -6.75
CA LEU A 118 3.69 -18.61 -6.26
C LEU A 118 3.74 -18.61 -4.72
N PRO A 119 4.85 -18.26 -4.05
CA PRO A 119 4.92 -18.22 -2.60
C PRO A 119 3.89 -17.23 -2.01
N VAL A 120 3.14 -17.66 -1.00
CA VAL A 120 2.28 -16.75 -0.21
C VAL A 120 3.16 -16.01 0.81
N THR A 121 3.21 -14.69 0.70
CA THR A 121 4.01 -13.83 1.58
C THR A 121 3.17 -13.08 2.61
N GLY A 122 1.84 -13.13 2.48
CA GLY A 122 0.93 -12.51 3.45
C GLY A 122 -0.53 -12.71 3.10
N SER A 123 -1.41 -12.22 3.97
CA SER A 123 -2.86 -12.16 3.73
C SER A 123 -3.49 -11.03 4.53
N ALA A 124 -4.65 -10.56 4.09
CA ALA A 124 -5.47 -9.62 4.86
C ALA A 124 -6.96 -9.79 4.54
N SER A 125 -7.79 -9.24 5.42
CA SER A 125 -9.21 -9.05 5.18
C SER A 125 -9.50 -7.56 5.18
N VAL A 126 -10.00 -7.03 4.07
CA VAL A 126 -10.29 -5.62 3.86
C VAL A 126 -11.73 -5.49 3.38
N ASP A 127 -12.52 -4.75 4.17
CA ASP A 127 -13.95 -4.52 3.93
C ASP A 127 -14.74 -5.81 3.62
N GLY A 128 -14.51 -6.85 4.42
CA GLY A 128 -15.16 -8.16 4.28
C GLY A 128 -14.62 -9.05 3.17
N ARG A 129 -13.69 -8.57 2.34
CA ARG A 129 -13.04 -9.36 1.29
C ARG A 129 -11.67 -9.84 1.73
N ARG A 130 -11.36 -11.12 1.49
CA ARG A 130 -10.05 -11.71 1.78
C ARG A 130 -9.11 -11.55 0.60
N TYR A 131 -7.87 -11.20 0.91
CA TYR A 131 -6.76 -11.07 -0.03
C TYR A 131 -5.59 -11.91 0.42
N VAL A 132 -4.80 -12.36 -0.55
CA VAL A 132 -3.52 -13.04 -0.38
C VAL A 132 -2.44 -12.27 -1.13
N LEU A 133 -1.27 -12.17 -0.52
CA LEU A 133 -0.07 -11.63 -1.16
C LEU A 133 0.76 -12.79 -1.66
N ARG A 134 1.13 -12.73 -2.94
CA ARG A 134 2.05 -13.67 -3.56
C ARG A 134 3.26 -12.95 -4.15
N SER A 135 4.42 -13.61 -4.16
CA SER A 135 5.61 -13.09 -4.83
C SER A 135 5.71 -13.68 -6.23
N LEU A 136 5.75 -12.84 -7.26
CA LEU A 136 6.04 -13.26 -8.63
C LEU A 136 7.51 -12.94 -8.95
N PRO A 137 8.38 -13.95 -9.13
CA PRO A 137 9.73 -13.72 -9.61
C PRO A 137 9.70 -13.13 -11.03
N LEU A 138 10.45 -12.05 -11.22
CA LEU A 138 10.67 -11.43 -12.52
C LEU A 138 11.94 -12.03 -13.17
N PRO A 139 11.93 -12.23 -14.50
CA PRO A 139 13.02 -12.86 -15.24
C PRO A 139 14.20 -11.92 -15.47
#